data_AF-A0AAD9FQ77-F1
#
_entry.id   AF-A0AAD9FQ77-F1
#
_cell.length_a   1.000
_cell.length_b   1.000
_cell.length_c   1.000
_cell.angle_alpha   90.00
_cell.angle_beta   90.00
_cell.angle_gamma   90.00
#
_symmetry.space_group_name_H-M   'P 1'
#
loop_
_entity.id
_entity.type
_entity.pdbx_description
1 polymer ?
#
loop_
_entity_poly.entity_id
_entity_poly.type
_entity_poly.pdbx_seq_one_letter_code
_entity_poly.pdbx_strand_id
1 'polypeptide(L)'
;MRARLYLCALSAALGLGTHVVRAQSAQPTTKTVKGKGEQTVVNDEIAFLQTLQAAQVSSMSCLITLVNMTVNPIGTCLGLSTLSELVVHPTADTSFSDQLSTYLDNVCAGAACTDASIAEARAQVAQSCGNSKETNLVKVISAILENYTNSYRTLACSVHFNGTAELCLPANLNVSSPANNPEFFRNLVTGTNLDQYVDTVFKSAKCTGCMYELYKAA
;
A
#
# COMPACT_ATOMS: atom_id res chain seq x y z
N MET A 1 -42.38 4.05 -26.82
CA MET A 1 -42.88 4.66 -25.56
C MET A 1 -41.80 5.65 -25.12
N ARG A 2 -41.87 6.97 -25.42
CA ARG A 2 -42.47 8.05 -24.59
C ARG A 2 -42.21 7.80 -23.08
N ALA A 3 -41.60 8.67 -22.27
CA ALA A 3 -41.36 10.13 -22.29
C ALA A 3 -40.24 10.43 -21.25
N ARG A 4 -39.24 11.30 -21.52
CA ARG A 4 -39.16 12.78 -21.39
C ARG A 4 -38.53 13.29 -20.06
N LEU A 5 -37.48 14.10 -20.25
CA LEU A 5 -37.13 15.39 -19.59
C LEU A 5 -36.93 15.40 -18.06
N TYR A 6 -35.91 16.05 -17.50
CA TYR A 6 -35.71 17.50 -17.61
C TYR A 6 -34.23 17.94 -17.51
N LEU A 7 -33.85 18.78 -18.47
CA LEU A 7 -32.87 19.87 -18.35
C LEU A 7 -33.31 20.86 -17.24
N CYS A 8 -32.36 21.45 -16.52
CA CYS A 8 -32.37 22.89 -16.31
C CYS A 8 -30.96 23.40 -16.00
N ALA A 9 -30.59 24.47 -16.71
CA ALA A 9 -29.32 25.19 -16.63
C ALA A 9 -29.53 26.57 -15.99
N LEU A 10 -28.42 27.31 -15.85
CA LEU A 10 -28.30 28.77 -15.56
C LEU A 10 -28.57 29.18 -14.09
N SER A 11 -27.85 30.12 -13.45
CA SER A 11 -27.10 31.31 -13.91
C SER A 11 -26.07 31.78 -12.89
N ALA A 12 -25.10 32.59 -13.35
CA ALA A 12 -24.19 33.42 -12.56
C ALA A 12 -24.90 34.64 -11.92
N ALA A 13 -24.32 35.18 -10.83
CA ALA A 13 -24.51 36.57 -10.42
C ALA A 13 -23.28 37.08 -9.62
N LEU A 14 -22.63 38.12 -10.18
CA LEU A 14 -21.73 39.04 -9.50
C LEU A 14 -22.51 39.92 -8.52
N GLY A 15 -21.88 40.29 -7.39
CA GLY A 15 -22.38 41.32 -6.49
C GLY A 15 -21.30 41.82 -5.54
N LEU A 16 -20.76 43.01 -5.83
CA LEU A 16 -19.88 43.81 -4.98
C LEU A 16 -20.60 44.27 -3.71
N GLY A 17 -19.89 44.31 -2.59
CA GLY A 17 -20.37 44.90 -1.33
C GLY A 17 -19.23 45.11 -0.34
N THR A 18 -18.63 46.29 -0.39
CA THR A 18 -17.62 46.80 0.54
C THR A 18 -18.21 47.09 1.92
N HIS A 19 -17.63 46.53 2.98
CA HIS A 19 -17.60 47.17 4.29
C HIS A 19 -16.24 46.98 4.97
N VAL A 20 -15.64 48.13 5.28
CA VAL A 20 -14.43 48.34 6.06
C VAL A 20 -14.78 48.18 7.54
N VAL A 21 -14.06 47.31 8.28
CA VAL A 21 -13.81 47.49 9.72
C VAL A 21 -12.34 47.22 9.99
N ARG A 22 -11.72 48.20 10.65
CA ARG A 22 -10.30 48.33 10.96
C ARG A 22 -9.96 47.64 12.28
N ALA A 23 -8.87 46.88 12.26
CA ALA A 23 -7.89 46.53 13.30
C ALA A 23 -8.34 46.31 14.77
N GLN A 24 -7.96 45.14 15.31
CA GLN A 24 -7.24 45.06 16.59
C GLN A 24 -6.52 43.70 16.71
N SER A 25 -5.21 43.77 16.93
CA SER A 25 -4.35 42.66 17.32
C SER A 25 -4.68 42.18 18.73
N ALA A 26 -4.95 40.88 18.91
CA ALA A 26 -4.95 40.23 20.22
C ALA A 26 -4.35 38.83 20.07
N GLN A 27 -3.47 38.49 21.02
CA GLN A 27 -2.71 37.24 21.17
C GLN A 27 -3.53 35.95 20.96
N PRO A 28 -2.87 34.85 20.52
CA PRO A 28 -3.51 33.54 20.45
C PRO A 28 -3.81 33.05 21.87
N THR A 29 -5.09 33.08 22.25
CA THR A 29 -5.58 32.37 23.42
C THR A 29 -5.95 30.96 23.01
N THR A 30 -5.17 30.02 23.50
CA THR A 30 -5.41 28.58 23.49
C THR A 30 -6.84 28.28 23.94
N LYS A 31 -7.68 27.82 23.01
CA LYS A 31 -8.92 27.12 23.34
C LYS A 31 -8.88 25.75 22.69
N THR A 32 -8.55 24.76 23.52
CA THR A 32 -8.69 23.34 23.25
C THR A 32 -10.15 23.04 22.93
N VAL A 33 -10.47 22.90 21.65
CA VAL A 33 -11.72 22.30 21.20
C VAL A 33 -11.43 20.81 20.97
N LYS A 34 -11.94 19.97 21.87
CA LYS A 34 -12.05 18.52 21.65
C LYS A 34 -13.05 18.29 20.51
N GLY A 35 -12.56 18.30 19.27
CA GLY A 35 -13.28 17.83 18.08
C GLY A 35 -12.82 16.42 17.75
N LYS A 36 -13.70 15.44 17.97
CA LYS A 36 -13.48 14.03 17.65
C LYS A 36 -13.90 13.81 16.19
N GLY A 37 -12.93 13.53 15.32
CA GLY A 37 -13.16 12.99 13.96
C GLY A 37 -13.13 14.01 12.82
N GLU A 38 -11.93 14.43 12.40
CA GLU A 38 -11.67 14.94 11.02
C GLU A 38 -10.16 15.10 10.74
N GLN A 39 -9.30 15.06 11.76
CA GLN A 39 -7.86 15.29 11.64
C GLN A 39 -7.02 14.09 11.16
N THR A 40 -7.55 12.87 11.15
CA THR A 40 -6.76 11.67 10.83
C THR A 40 -6.54 11.50 9.32
N VAL A 41 -7.58 11.76 8.51
CA VAL A 41 -7.57 11.47 7.06
C VAL A 41 -6.58 12.36 6.30
N VAL A 42 -6.50 13.64 6.65
CA VAL A 42 -5.58 14.60 6.00
C VAL A 42 -4.11 14.26 6.31
N ASN A 43 -3.83 13.77 7.51
CA ASN A 43 -2.47 13.39 7.90
C ASN A 43 -2.00 12.13 7.19
N ASP A 44 -2.87 11.13 7.02
CA ASP A 44 -2.53 9.87 6.36
C ASP A 44 -2.27 10.06 4.85
N GLU A 45 -3.05 10.94 4.19
CA GLU A 45 -2.83 11.27 2.77
C GLU A 45 -1.50 12.03 2.57
N ILE A 46 -1.19 13.00 3.44
CA ILE A 46 0.07 13.75 3.39
C ILE A 46 1.27 12.82 3.65
N ALA A 47 1.17 11.91 4.63
CA ALA A 47 2.22 10.93 4.91
C ALA A 47 2.45 9.97 3.74
N PHE A 48 1.37 9.53 3.09
CA PHE A 48 1.47 8.70 1.90
C PHE A 48 2.12 9.46 0.73
N LEU A 49 1.77 10.72 0.49
CA LEU A 49 2.40 11.57 -0.52
C LEU A 49 3.90 11.74 -0.28
N GLN A 50 4.31 11.96 0.98
CA GLN A 50 5.73 12.04 1.35
C GLN A 50 6.46 10.72 1.09
N THR A 51 5.81 9.58 1.38
CA THR A 51 6.33 8.25 1.07
C THR A 51 6.51 8.05 -0.43
N LEU A 52 5.53 8.45 -1.25
CA LEU A 52 5.66 8.33 -2.70
C LEU A 52 6.77 9.23 -3.28
N GLN A 53 7.00 10.41 -2.70
CA GLN A 53 8.11 11.27 -3.06
C GLN A 53 9.46 10.62 -2.74
N ALA A 54 9.60 10.00 -1.56
CA ALA A 54 10.81 9.26 -1.18
C ALA A 54 11.01 7.99 -2.01
N ALA A 55 9.93 7.38 -2.49
CA ALA A 55 9.97 6.28 -3.44
C ALA A 55 10.47 6.70 -4.84
N GLN A 56 10.78 7.98 -5.05
CA GLN A 56 11.26 8.56 -6.31
C GLN A 56 10.27 8.35 -7.47
N VAL A 57 8.97 8.29 -7.17
CA VAL A 57 7.93 8.21 -8.21
C VAL A 57 7.83 9.59 -8.86
N SER A 58 8.53 9.76 -9.99
CA SER A 58 8.63 11.04 -10.70
C SER A 58 7.44 11.36 -11.60
N SER A 59 6.61 10.36 -11.93
CA SER A 59 5.43 10.53 -12.77
C SER A 59 4.24 11.02 -11.94
N MET A 60 3.77 12.24 -12.22
CA MET A 60 2.57 12.80 -11.59
C MET A 60 1.33 11.94 -11.82
N SER A 61 1.20 11.31 -13.01
CA SER A 61 0.08 10.39 -13.27
C SER A 61 0.16 9.15 -12.38
N CYS A 62 1.36 8.62 -12.17
CA CYS A 62 1.55 7.48 -11.28
C CYS A 62 1.27 7.84 -9.82
N LEU A 63 1.75 9.00 -9.35
CA LEU A 63 1.46 9.51 -8.01
C LEU A 63 -0.04 9.60 -7.75
N ILE A 64 -0.78 10.25 -8.65
CA ILE A 64 -2.24 10.41 -8.53
C ILE A 64 -2.92 9.04 -8.51
N THR A 65 -2.52 8.11 -9.38
CA THR A 65 -3.08 6.76 -9.39
C THR A 65 -2.83 6.04 -8.07
N LEU A 66 -1.61 6.08 -7.53
CA LEU A 66 -1.29 5.41 -6.26
C LEU A 66 -2.07 6.02 -5.09
N VAL A 67 -2.20 7.35 -5.03
CA VAL A 67 -3.01 8.05 -4.01
C VAL A 67 -4.48 7.71 -4.15
N ASN A 68 -5.01 7.67 -5.37
CA ASN A 68 -6.41 7.28 -5.59
C ASN A 68 -6.64 5.81 -5.17
N MET A 69 -5.65 4.94 -5.37
CA MET A 69 -5.76 3.55 -4.94
C MET A 69 -5.81 3.40 -3.42
N THR A 70 -5.13 4.24 -2.63
CA THR A 70 -5.17 4.15 -1.16
C THR A 70 -6.53 4.51 -0.57
N VAL A 71 -7.27 5.42 -1.21
CA VAL A 71 -8.62 5.82 -0.76
C VAL A 71 -9.74 4.92 -1.28
N ASN A 72 -9.43 4.04 -2.23
CA ASN A 72 -10.37 3.05 -2.75
C ASN A 72 -10.33 1.73 -1.94
N PRO A 73 -11.34 0.84 -2.08
CA PRO A 73 -11.36 -0.45 -1.38
C PRO A 73 -10.10 -1.30 -1.58
N ILE A 74 -9.43 -1.13 -2.74
CA ILE A 74 -8.16 -1.80 -3.02
C ILE A 74 -7.04 -1.38 -2.04
N GLY A 75 -7.04 -0.12 -1.62
CA GLY A 75 -6.08 0.43 -0.67
C GLY A 75 -6.15 -0.26 0.67
N THR A 76 -7.37 -0.46 1.18
CA THR A 76 -7.60 -1.15 2.45
C THR A 76 -7.30 -2.64 2.35
N CYS A 77 -7.75 -3.32 1.29
CA CYS A 77 -7.59 -4.78 1.19
C CYS A 77 -6.13 -5.20 0.94
N LEU A 78 -5.29 -4.35 0.32
CA LEU A 78 -3.86 -4.59 0.16
C LEU A 78 -3.01 -3.91 1.24
N GLY A 79 -3.60 -3.09 2.11
CA GLY A 79 -2.88 -2.26 3.08
C GLY A 79 -1.86 -1.34 2.40
N LEU A 80 -2.22 -0.66 1.31
CA LEU A 80 -1.27 0.05 0.44
C LEU A 80 -0.44 1.12 1.15
N SER A 81 -1.01 1.82 2.14
CA SER A 81 -0.26 2.79 2.95
C SER A 81 0.84 2.11 3.76
N THR A 82 0.49 1.04 4.48
CA THR A 82 1.43 0.24 5.29
C THR A 82 2.48 -0.45 4.41
N LEU A 83 2.07 -0.99 3.26
CA LEU A 83 2.97 -1.58 2.28
C LEU A 83 3.99 -0.56 1.77
N SER A 84 3.53 0.67 1.48
CA SER A 84 4.41 1.71 0.95
C SER A 84 5.41 2.18 1.99
N GLU A 85 4.97 2.34 3.24
CA GLU A 85 5.87 2.61 4.37
C GLU A 85 6.91 1.50 4.52
N LEU A 86 6.48 0.23 4.56
CA LEU A 86 7.36 -0.93 4.68
C LEU A 86 8.44 -0.99 3.60
N VAL A 87 8.09 -0.64 2.36
CA VAL A 87 8.98 -0.74 1.20
C VAL A 87 9.93 0.46 1.09
N VAL A 88 9.47 1.65 1.47
CA VAL A 88 10.19 2.91 1.23
C VAL A 88 10.89 3.42 2.49
N HIS A 89 10.24 3.31 3.64
CA HIS A 89 10.74 3.77 4.94
C HIS A 89 10.45 2.72 6.02
N PRO A 90 11.10 1.54 5.96
CA PRO A 90 11.03 0.62 7.08
C PRO A 90 11.55 1.33 8.35
N THR A 91 10.81 1.16 9.44
CA THR A 91 11.15 1.72 10.75
C THR A 91 12.51 1.21 11.18
N ALA A 92 13.41 2.11 11.58
CA ALA A 92 14.78 1.73 11.94
C ALA A 92 14.87 0.95 13.28
N ASP A 93 13.92 1.17 14.19
CA ASP A 93 13.92 0.60 15.55
C ASP A 93 13.31 -0.79 15.65
N THR A 94 12.77 -1.33 14.55
CA THR A 94 12.18 -2.67 14.49
C THR A 94 12.77 -3.45 13.33
N SER A 95 12.87 -4.76 13.48
CA SER A 95 13.33 -5.60 12.37
C SER A 95 12.38 -5.45 11.18
N PHE A 96 12.90 -5.54 9.96
CA PHE A 96 12.06 -5.55 8.76
C PHE A 96 11.06 -6.72 8.78
N SER A 97 11.48 -7.84 9.36
CA SER A 97 10.69 -9.06 9.51
C SER A 97 9.45 -8.87 10.38
N ASP A 98 9.57 -8.17 11.51
CA ASP A 98 8.43 -7.88 12.40
C ASP A 98 7.46 -6.91 11.73
N GLN A 99 8.01 -5.93 10.98
CA GLN A 99 7.21 -4.99 10.20
C GLN A 99 6.44 -5.71 9.08
N LEU A 100 7.10 -6.63 8.37
CA LEU A 100 6.47 -7.46 7.35
C LEU A 100 5.40 -8.39 7.95
N SER A 101 5.67 -9.01 9.11
CA SER A 101 4.68 -9.82 9.82
C SER A 101 3.43 -9.00 10.13
N THR A 102 3.62 -7.82 10.72
CA THR A 102 2.52 -6.91 11.06
C THR A 102 1.71 -6.52 9.83
N TYR A 103 2.39 -6.23 8.71
CA TYR A 103 1.73 -5.95 7.44
C TYR A 103 0.89 -7.14 6.95
N LEU A 104 1.48 -8.34 6.91
CA LEU A 104 0.79 -9.55 6.45
C LEU A 104 -0.39 -9.90 7.35
N ASP A 105 -0.23 -9.84 8.67
CA ASP A 105 -1.31 -10.09 9.64
C ASP A 105 -2.50 -9.17 9.40
N ASN A 106 -2.26 -7.89 9.14
CA ASN A 106 -3.31 -6.92 8.82
C ASN A 106 -4.00 -7.23 7.48
N VAL A 107 -3.24 -7.55 6.43
CA VAL A 107 -3.80 -7.92 5.13
C VAL A 107 -4.64 -9.20 5.22
N CYS A 108 -4.20 -10.17 6.02
CA CYS A 108 -4.85 -11.46 6.15
C CYS A 108 -6.05 -11.45 7.10
N ALA A 109 -6.05 -10.56 8.10
CA ALA A 109 -7.23 -10.26 8.92
C ALA A 109 -8.29 -9.45 8.16
N GLY A 110 -7.88 -8.73 7.11
CA GLY A 110 -8.75 -7.93 6.26
C GLY A 110 -9.64 -8.74 5.31
N ALA A 111 -10.62 -8.06 4.72
CA ALA A 111 -11.43 -8.64 3.65
C ALA A 111 -10.57 -8.84 2.38
N ALA A 112 -10.83 -9.94 1.68
CA ALA A 112 -10.26 -10.21 0.36
C ALA A 112 -10.44 -9.04 -0.60
N CYS A 113 -9.43 -8.72 -1.39
CA CYS A 113 -9.66 -7.93 -2.60
C CYS A 113 -10.50 -8.75 -3.58
N THR A 114 -11.45 -8.11 -4.25
CA THR A 114 -12.20 -8.77 -5.34
C THR A 114 -11.35 -8.84 -6.61
N ASP A 115 -11.55 -9.86 -7.43
CA ASP A 115 -10.83 -9.99 -8.71
C ASP A 115 -11.06 -8.77 -9.62
N ALA A 116 -12.26 -8.18 -9.59
CA ALA A 116 -12.57 -6.96 -10.34
C ALA A 116 -11.72 -5.78 -9.87
N SER A 117 -11.61 -5.57 -8.55
CA SER A 117 -10.78 -4.52 -7.97
C SER A 117 -9.29 -4.72 -8.28
N ILE A 118 -8.81 -5.97 -8.26
CA ILE A 118 -7.42 -6.30 -8.61
C ILE A 118 -7.16 -6.02 -10.09
N ALA A 119 -8.05 -6.46 -10.98
CA ALA A 119 -7.91 -6.23 -12.41
C ALA A 119 -7.92 -4.73 -12.76
N GLU A 120 -8.81 -3.97 -12.13
CA GLU A 120 -8.89 -2.52 -12.30
C GLU A 120 -7.62 -1.83 -11.79
N ALA A 121 -7.20 -2.12 -10.56
CA ALA A 121 -5.97 -1.56 -10.00
C ALA A 121 -4.75 -1.88 -10.86
N ARG A 122 -4.63 -3.11 -11.34
CA ARG A 122 -3.56 -3.53 -12.27
C ARG A 122 -3.57 -2.70 -13.55
N ALA A 123 -4.75 -2.48 -14.15
CA ALA A 123 -4.88 -1.68 -15.35
C ALA A 123 -4.50 -0.21 -15.10
N GLN A 124 -4.95 0.39 -13.98
CA GLN A 124 -4.61 1.75 -13.60
C GLN A 124 -3.10 1.92 -13.39
N VAL A 125 -2.45 1.00 -12.68
CA VAL A 125 -0.98 1.03 -12.49
C VAL A 125 -0.25 0.86 -13.83
N ALA A 126 -0.67 -0.09 -14.68
CA ALA A 126 -0.03 -0.30 -15.98
C ALA A 126 -0.13 0.94 -16.88
N GLN A 127 -1.27 1.64 -16.86
CA GLN A 127 -1.51 2.83 -17.67
C GLN A 127 -0.77 4.06 -17.14
N SER A 128 -0.81 4.30 -15.83
CA SER A 128 -0.32 5.54 -15.22
C SER A 128 1.13 5.48 -14.75
N CYS A 129 1.63 4.28 -14.46
CA CYS A 129 2.97 4.02 -13.93
C CYS A 129 3.88 3.28 -14.92
N GLY A 130 3.49 3.15 -16.20
CA GLY A 130 4.25 2.39 -17.21
C GLY A 130 5.73 2.77 -17.32
N ASN A 131 6.06 4.07 -17.21
CA ASN A 131 7.44 4.57 -17.21
C ASN A 131 8.08 4.61 -15.81
N SER A 132 7.28 4.49 -14.75
CA SER A 132 7.71 4.48 -13.34
C SER A 132 7.89 3.08 -12.78
N LYS A 133 7.80 2.04 -13.63
CA LYS A 133 8.18 0.65 -13.30
C LYS A 133 9.62 0.51 -12.83
N GLU A 134 10.42 1.56 -12.87
CA GLU A 134 11.79 1.62 -12.35
C GLU A 134 11.84 1.69 -10.81
N THR A 135 10.84 2.26 -10.13
CA THR A 135 10.90 2.42 -8.66
C THR A 135 10.57 1.13 -7.92
N ASN A 136 11.22 0.93 -6.76
CA ASN A 136 11.02 -0.26 -5.95
C ASN A 136 9.54 -0.46 -5.56
N LEU A 137 8.88 0.63 -5.14
CA LEU A 137 7.49 0.59 -4.71
C LEU A 137 6.54 0.16 -5.84
N VAL A 138 6.69 0.75 -7.03
CA VAL A 138 5.82 0.42 -8.18
C VAL A 138 6.04 -1.02 -8.62
N LYS A 139 7.28 -1.53 -8.59
CA LYS A 139 7.59 -2.95 -8.87
C LYS A 139 6.89 -3.88 -7.89
N VAL A 140 6.97 -3.60 -6.60
CA VAL A 140 6.33 -4.41 -5.54
C VAL A 140 4.81 -4.40 -5.70
N ILE A 141 4.19 -3.22 -5.85
CA ILE A 141 2.73 -3.11 -6.03
C ILE A 141 2.28 -3.85 -7.30
N SER A 142 3.01 -3.67 -8.42
CA SER A 142 2.69 -4.36 -9.68
C SER A 142 2.77 -5.87 -9.50
N ALA A 143 3.84 -6.39 -8.89
CA ALA A 143 4.02 -7.82 -8.68
C ALA A 143 2.95 -8.42 -7.75
N ILE A 144 2.54 -7.69 -6.70
CA ILE A 144 1.43 -8.10 -5.82
C ILE A 144 0.13 -8.18 -6.61
N LEU A 145 -0.19 -7.18 -7.42
CA LEU A 145 -1.41 -7.16 -8.23
C LEU A 145 -1.42 -8.26 -9.30
N GLU A 146 -0.27 -8.57 -9.90
CA GLU A 146 -0.13 -9.62 -10.90
C GLU A 146 -0.30 -11.02 -10.31
N ASN A 147 0.20 -11.22 -9.09
CA ASN A 147 0.22 -12.51 -8.44
C ASN A 147 -0.91 -12.70 -7.42
N TYR A 148 -1.76 -11.69 -7.19
CA TYR A 148 -2.74 -11.67 -6.10
C TYR A 148 -3.58 -12.94 -6.02
N THR A 149 -4.28 -13.25 -7.12
CA THR A 149 -5.21 -14.37 -7.20
C THR A 149 -4.50 -15.72 -7.41
N ASN A 150 -3.33 -15.72 -8.05
CA ASN A 150 -2.60 -16.95 -8.39
C ASN A 150 -1.83 -17.52 -7.20
N SER A 151 -1.20 -16.67 -6.41
CA SER A 151 -0.20 -17.14 -5.44
C SER A 151 -0.07 -16.21 -4.24
N TYR A 152 -0.01 -14.88 -4.43
CA TYR A 152 0.33 -13.94 -3.37
C TYR A 152 -0.60 -14.01 -2.17
N ARG A 153 -1.93 -14.00 -2.34
CA ARG A 153 -2.82 -14.03 -1.17
C ARG A 153 -2.75 -15.36 -0.42
N THR A 154 -2.70 -16.47 -1.14
CA THR A 154 -2.55 -17.80 -0.52
C THR A 154 -1.22 -17.90 0.23
N LEU A 155 -0.13 -17.39 -0.35
CA LEU A 155 1.20 -17.38 0.25
C LEU A 155 1.26 -16.46 1.47
N ALA A 156 0.66 -15.28 1.38
CA ALA A 156 0.59 -14.30 2.45
C ALA A 156 -0.30 -14.73 3.61
N CYS A 157 -1.40 -15.47 3.35
CA CYS A 157 -2.47 -15.65 4.34
C CYS A 157 -2.87 -17.09 4.63
N SER A 158 -2.32 -18.08 3.93
CA SER A 158 -2.76 -19.48 4.06
C SER A 158 -1.61 -20.48 4.22
N VAL A 159 -0.36 -20.05 4.05
CA VAL A 159 0.80 -20.93 4.24
C VAL A 159 1.31 -20.83 5.67
N HIS A 160 0.97 -21.86 6.45
CA HIS A 160 1.31 -22.02 7.85
C HIS A 160 2.11 -23.28 8.11
N PHE A 161 2.90 -23.30 9.18
CA PHE A 161 3.63 -24.50 9.59
C PHE A 161 2.72 -25.40 10.42
N ASN A 162 2.45 -26.63 9.99
CA ASN A 162 1.87 -27.68 10.86
C ASN A 162 0.61 -27.25 11.64
N GLY A 163 -0.28 -26.44 11.04
CA GLY A 163 -1.51 -25.96 11.66
C GLY A 163 -1.32 -24.85 12.71
N THR A 164 -0.16 -24.20 12.77
CA THR A 164 0.04 -22.98 13.57
C THR A 164 -0.78 -21.82 13.00
N ALA A 165 -1.16 -20.87 13.85
CA ALA A 165 -1.73 -19.61 13.41
C ALA A 165 -0.68 -18.68 12.74
N GLU A 166 0.61 -18.92 12.99
CA GLU A 166 1.71 -18.11 12.45
C GLU A 166 2.01 -18.46 10.98
N LEU A 167 2.27 -17.43 10.18
CA LEU A 167 2.69 -17.52 8.78
C LEU A 167 4.11 -18.09 8.65
N CYS A 168 4.41 -18.73 7.50
CA CYS A 168 5.74 -19.29 7.25
C CYS A 168 6.89 -18.27 7.18
N LEU A 169 6.58 -17.02 6.83
CA LEU A 169 7.53 -15.91 6.71
C LEU A 169 7.21 -14.85 7.77
N PRO A 170 7.59 -15.07 9.03
CA PRO A 170 8.43 -14.06 9.70
C PRO A 170 9.55 -14.64 10.61
N ALA A 171 9.39 -15.84 11.15
CA ALA A 171 10.31 -16.42 12.15
C ALA A 171 11.75 -16.57 11.64
N ASN A 172 11.93 -16.87 10.34
CA ASN A 172 13.26 -17.05 9.74
C ASN A 172 13.87 -15.75 9.22
N LEU A 173 13.04 -14.74 8.95
CA LEU A 173 13.53 -13.44 8.53
C LEU A 173 14.26 -12.77 9.71
N ASN A 174 13.72 -12.89 10.93
CA ASN A 174 14.35 -12.32 12.13
C ASN A 174 15.76 -12.86 12.42
N VAL A 175 16.00 -14.13 12.10
CA VAL A 175 17.31 -14.79 12.31
C VAL A 175 18.22 -14.72 11.07
N SER A 176 17.69 -14.32 9.91
CA SER A 176 18.42 -14.28 8.64
C SER A 176 18.72 -12.84 8.24
N SER A 177 19.94 -12.38 8.49
CA SER A 177 20.36 -11.04 8.05
C SER A 177 20.22 -10.79 6.53
N PRO A 178 20.42 -11.78 5.63
CA PRO A 178 20.16 -11.59 4.20
C PRO A 178 18.68 -11.39 3.86
N ALA A 179 17.76 -11.81 4.71
CA ALA A 179 16.32 -11.80 4.46
C ALA A 179 15.56 -10.71 5.24
N ASN A 180 16.18 -10.16 6.29
CA ASN A 180 15.64 -9.09 7.11
C ASN A 180 15.81 -7.71 6.44
N ASN A 181 15.35 -7.54 5.19
CA ASN A 181 15.44 -6.28 4.47
C ASN A 181 14.37 -6.16 3.35
N PRO A 182 14.07 -4.93 2.87
CA PRO A 182 13.09 -4.71 1.81
C PRO A 182 13.41 -5.37 0.47
N GLU A 183 14.70 -5.62 0.19
CA GLU A 183 15.13 -6.25 -1.06
C GLU A 183 14.74 -7.74 -1.11
N PHE A 184 14.84 -8.45 0.01
CA PHE A 184 14.34 -9.83 0.10
C PHE A 184 12.84 -9.88 -0.17
N PHE A 185 12.05 -9.00 0.47
CA PHE A 185 10.60 -8.95 0.23
C PHE A 185 10.27 -8.64 -1.22
N ARG A 186 11.00 -7.70 -1.86
CA ARG A 186 10.86 -7.44 -3.30
C ARG A 186 11.12 -8.71 -4.11
N ASN A 187 12.29 -9.34 -3.90
CA ASN A 187 12.70 -10.55 -4.62
C ASN A 187 11.68 -11.69 -4.43
N LEU A 188 11.09 -11.79 -3.23
CA LEU A 188 10.00 -12.71 -2.91
C LEU A 188 8.75 -12.44 -3.74
N VAL A 189 8.24 -11.21 -3.75
CA VAL A 189 6.99 -10.90 -4.46
C VAL A 189 7.16 -10.90 -5.98
N THR A 190 8.35 -10.59 -6.49
CA THR A 190 8.65 -10.60 -7.94
C THR A 190 9.10 -11.96 -8.45
N GLY A 191 9.43 -12.91 -7.57
CA GLY A 191 10.00 -14.21 -7.95
C GLY A 191 11.43 -14.12 -8.52
N THR A 192 12.12 -13.00 -8.36
CA THR A 192 13.44 -12.76 -8.97
C THR A 192 14.56 -12.90 -7.95
N ASN A 193 15.72 -13.43 -8.35
CA ASN A 193 16.91 -13.57 -7.50
C ASN A 193 16.64 -14.36 -6.20
N LEU A 194 15.75 -15.35 -6.23
CA LEU A 194 15.43 -16.17 -5.05
C LEU A 194 16.52 -17.18 -4.70
N ASP A 195 17.33 -17.58 -5.68
CA ASP A 195 18.37 -18.61 -5.53
C ASP A 195 19.41 -18.26 -4.46
N GLN A 196 19.70 -16.98 -4.26
CA GLN A 196 20.64 -16.51 -3.24
C GLN A 196 20.15 -16.73 -1.79
N TYR A 197 18.84 -16.96 -1.61
CA TYR A 197 18.22 -17.18 -0.29
C TYR A 197 17.86 -18.65 -0.04
N VAL A 198 18.10 -19.54 -1.01
CA VAL A 198 17.67 -20.95 -0.94
C VAL A 198 18.26 -21.65 0.27
N ASP A 199 19.56 -21.60 0.46
CA ASP A 199 20.21 -22.33 1.55
C ASP A 199 20.04 -21.63 2.91
N THR A 200 19.96 -20.31 2.92
CA THR A 200 19.96 -19.49 4.15
C THR A 200 18.57 -19.21 4.70
N VAL A 201 17.52 -19.27 3.87
CA VAL A 201 16.13 -18.94 4.25
C VAL A 201 15.15 -20.06 3.93
N PHE A 202 15.19 -20.61 2.71
CA PHE A 202 14.18 -21.55 2.25
C PHE A 202 14.44 -23.00 2.68
N LYS A 203 15.70 -23.43 2.77
CA LYS A 203 16.09 -24.77 3.26
C LYS A 203 16.42 -24.80 4.75
N SER A 204 16.83 -23.66 5.31
CA SER A 204 17.13 -23.55 6.75
C SER A 204 15.89 -23.67 7.62
N ALA A 205 14.69 -23.55 7.02
CA ALA A 205 13.44 -23.54 7.74
C ALA A 205 12.38 -24.47 7.17
N LYS A 206 11.68 -25.15 8.07
CA LYS A 206 10.71 -26.20 7.72
C LYS A 206 9.46 -25.69 6.98
N CYS A 207 9.19 -24.38 7.00
CA CYS A 207 7.95 -23.78 6.47
C CYS A 207 8.15 -23.06 5.13
N THR A 208 9.33 -22.47 4.89
CA THR A 208 9.58 -21.53 3.79
C THR A 208 9.93 -22.22 2.47
N GLY A 209 10.42 -23.46 2.49
CA GLY A 209 10.73 -24.24 1.27
C GLY A 209 9.53 -24.45 0.34
N CYS A 210 8.32 -24.63 0.89
CA CYS A 210 7.09 -24.72 0.10
C CYS A 210 6.76 -23.40 -0.62
N MET A 211 7.14 -22.25 -0.05
CA MET A 211 6.92 -20.96 -0.68
C MET A 211 7.84 -20.76 -1.88
N TYR A 212 9.11 -21.18 -1.79
CA TYR A 212 10.05 -21.13 -2.91
C TYR A 212 9.54 -21.92 -4.12
N GLU A 213 9.07 -23.15 -3.91
CA GLU A 213 8.56 -23.97 -5.01
C GLU A 213 7.22 -23.46 -5.58
N LEU A 214 6.36 -22.86 -4.75
CA LEU A 214 5.12 -22.22 -5.22
C LEU A 214 5.40 -20.93 -6.03
N TYR A 215 6.38 -20.12 -5.64
CA TYR A 215 6.79 -18.93 -6.40
C TYR A 215 7.52 -19.29 -7.70
N LYS A 216 8.23 -20.42 -7.75
CA LYS A 216 8.84 -20.95 -8.97
C LYS A 216 7.81 -21.49 -9.97
N ALA A 217 6.64 -21.91 -9.49
CA ALA A 217 5.57 -22.51 -10.29
C ALA A 217 4.50 -21.51 -10.78
N ALA A 218 4.51 -20.27 -10.27
CA ALA A 218 3.62 -19.16 -10.68
C ALA A 218 4.23 -18.35 -11.83
#